data_AF-A0A7T2UQ73-F1
#
_entry.id   AF-A0A7T2UQ73-F1
#
_cell.length_a   1.000
_cell.length_b   1.000
_cell.length_c   1.000
_cell.angle_alpha   90.00
_cell.angle_beta   90.00
_cell.angle_gamma   90.00
#
_symmetry.space_group_name_H-M   'P 1'
#
loop_
_entity.id
_entity.type
_entity.pdbx_description
1 polymer ?
#
loop_
_entity_poly.entity_id
_entity_poly.type
_entity_poly.pdbx_seq_one_letter_code
_entity_poly.pdbx_strand_id
1 'polypeptide(L)'
;MFEVWDEHGHATGLTLQALKVRISNDYQGDLMVRYSNKLGLPTTLFLTIHQGVAYQRFKAGSPKLDWEWLASAGNGHSPRDFMSEQFPLFQLSLDS
;
A
#
# COMPACT_ATOMS: atom_id res chain seq x y z
N MET A 1 6.63 -6.36 -1.66
CA MET A 1 5.24 -6.68 -2.00
C MET A 1 4.35 -5.56 -1.45
N PHE A 2 3.20 -5.32 -2.07
CA PHE A 2 2.29 -4.22 -1.73
C PHE A 2 0.92 -4.76 -1.31
N GLU A 3 0.27 -4.01 -0.44
CA GLU A 3 -1.14 -4.16 -0.08
C GLU A 3 -1.83 -2.83 -0.31
N VAL A 4 -3.07 -2.87 -0.78
CA VAL A 4 -3.80 -1.67 -1.16
C VAL A 4 -5.22 -1.68 -0.64
N TRP A 5 -5.66 -0.52 -0.17
CA TRP A 5 -7.05 -0.27 0.20
C TRP A 5 -7.58 0.91 -0.59
N ASP A 6 -8.78 0.71 -1.12
CA ASP A 6 -9.59 1.73 -1.74
C ASP A 6 -11.08 1.52 -1.42
N GLU A 7 -11.93 2.34 -2.02
CA GLU A 7 -13.39 2.25 -1.94
C GLU A 7 -13.97 0.89 -2.42
N HIS A 8 -13.23 0.13 -3.24
CA HIS A 8 -13.66 -1.18 -3.73
C HIS A 8 -13.16 -2.34 -2.84
N GLY A 9 -12.39 -2.03 -1.79
CA GLY A 9 -11.95 -2.99 -0.79
C GLY A 9 -10.43 -3.10 -0.71
N HIS A 10 -9.96 -4.32 -0.45
CA HIS A 10 -8.57 -4.59 -0.10
C HIS A 10 -7.96 -5.64 -1.04
N ALA A 11 -6.74 -5.40 -1.52
CA ALA A 11 -5.96 -6.37 -2.26
C ALA A 11 -4.54 -6.50 -1.66
N THR A 12 -4.08 -7.74 -1.51
CA THR A 12 -2.75 -8.07 -0.97
C THR A 12 -1.88 -8.71 -2.04
N GLY A 13 -0.59 -8.88 -1.74
CA GLY A 13 0.28 -9.69 -2.60
C GLY A 13 0.75 -9.00 -3.88
N LEU A 14 0.50 -7.70 -4.04
CA LEU A 14 0.75 -7.01 -5.30
C LEU A 14 2.25 -6.81 -5.53
N THR A 15 2.70 -7.09 -6.75
CA THR A 15 4.01 -6.64 -7.24
C THR A 15 3.96 -5.15 -7.59
N LEU A 16 5.12 -4.50 -7.75
CA LEU A 16 5.16 -3.11 -8.23
C LEU A 16 4.46 -2.96 -9.58
N GLN A 17 4.63 -3.94 -10.48
CA GLN A 17 4.00 -3.92 -11.79
C GLN A 17 2.47 -4.07 -11.69
N ALA A 18 1.99 -4.97 -10.83
CA ALA A 18 0.55 -5.13 -10.61
C ALA A 18 -0.08 -3.86 -10.02
N LEU A 19 0.63 -3.18 -9.09
CA LEU A 19 0.21 -1.89 -8.55
C LEU A 19 0.13 -0.82 -9.66
N LYS A 20 1.14 -0.73 -10.54
CA LYS A 20 1.13 0.19 -11.67
C LYS A 20 -0.05 -0.05 -12.60
N VAL A 21 -0.30 -1.32 -12.97
CA VAL A 21 -1.42 -1.69 -13.86
C VAL A 21 -2.77 -1.35 -13.22
N ARG A 22 -2.94 -1.63 -11.92
CA ARG A 22 -4.17 -1.28 -11.19
C ARG A 22 -4.44 0.22 -11.27
N ILE A 23 -3.42 1.04 -11.09
CA ILE A 23 -3.54 2.50 -11.13
C ILE A 23 -3.75 3.00 -12.57
N SER A 24 -3.05 2.46 -13.57
CA SER A 24 -3.09 2.98 -14.95
C SER A 24 -4.39 2.70 -15.70
N ASN A 25 -5.20 1.74 -15.27
CA ASN A 25 -6.44 1.35 -15.95
C ASN A 25 -7.62 2.25 -15.55
N ASP A 26 -7.51 3.55 -15.80
CA ASP A 26 -8.57 4.56 -15.56
C ASP A 26 -9.03 4.70 -14.10
N TYR A 27 -8.26 4.17 -13.15
CA TYR A 27 -8.59 4.31 -11.73
C TYR A 27 -8.62 5.78 -11.32
N GLN A 28 -9.62 6.14 -10.50
CA GLN A 28 -9.84 7.46 -9.93
C GLN A 28 -10.13 7.30 -8.45
N GLY A 29 -9.59 8.20 -7.62
CA GLY A 29 -9.91 8.22 -6.20
C GLY A 29 -8.69 8.03 -5.31
N ASP A 30 -8.94 7.81 -4.03
CA ASP A 30 -7.89 7.67 -3.03
C ASP A 30 -7.44 6.21 -2.89
N LEU A 31 -6.15 6.00 -2.69
CA LEU A 31 -5.54 4.68 -2.54
C LEU A 31 -4.53 4.71 -1.39
N MET A 32 -4.75 3.86 -0.39
CA MET A 32 -3.75 3.59 0.65
C MET A 32 -2.90 2.41 0.21
N VAL A 33 -1.57 2.58 0.17
CA VAL A 33 -0.62 1.54 -0.23
C VAL A 33 0.29 1.23 0.95
N ARG A 34 0.29 -0.02 1.43
CA ARG A 34 1.20 -0.51 2.48
C ARG A 34 2.30 -1.37 1.85
N TYR A 35 3.53 -1.17 2.31
CA TYR A 35 4.70 -1.96 1.89
C TYR A 35 5.71 -2.07 3.04
N SER A 36 6.59 -3.06 2.99
CA SER A 36 7.78 -3.10 3.84
C SER A 36 8.88 -2.26 3.20
N ASN A 37 9.37 -1.24 3.91
CA ASN A 37 10.47 -0.43 3.42
C ASN A 37 11.81 -1.20 3.46
N LYS A 38 12.90 -0.58 3.00
CA LYS A 38 14.26 -1.16 3.02
C LYS A 38 14.71 -1.71 4.38
N LEU A 39 14.18 -1.17 5.49
CA LEU A 39 14.50 -1.60 6.86
C LEU A 39 13.58 -2.72 7.35
N GLY A 40 12.63 -3.19 6.53
CA GLY A 40 11.62 -4.16 6.92
C GLY A 40 10.50 -3.61 7.77
N LEU A 41 10.38 -2.28 7.89
CA LEU A 41 9.33 -1.65 8.66
C LEU A 41 8.09 -1.42 7.79
N PRO A 42 6.88 -1.67 8.34
CA PRO A 42 5.64 -1.37 7.64
C PRO A 42 5.56 0.14 7.39
N THR A 43 5.32 0.50 6.13
CA THR A 43 5.24 1.89 5.68
C THR A 43 3.98 2.06 4.84
N THR A 44 3.29 3.18 5.04
CA THR A 44 2.04 3.50 4.35
C THR A 44 2.21 4.74 3.49
N LEU A 45 1.75 4.66 2.24
CA LEU A 45 1.63 5.77 1.30
C LEU A 45 0.17 6.05 1.06
N PHE A 46 -0.20 7.33 1.13
CA PHE A 46 -1.53 7.79 0.74
C PHE A 46 -1.42 8.50 -0.60
N LEU A 47 -2.08 7.91 -1.58
CA LEU A 47 -2.11 8.39 -2.95
C LEU A 47 -3.51 8.90 -3.28
N THR A 48 -3.57 9.97 -4.06
CA THR A 48 -4.77 10.34 -4.80
C THR A 48 -4.48 10.09 -6.26
N ILE A 49 -5.34 9.32 -6.92
CA ILE A 49 -5.20 8.96 -8.33
C ILE A 49 -6.13 9.84 -9.16
N HIS A 50 -5.56 10.52 -10.14
CA HIS A 50 -6.30 11.27 -11.15
C HIS A 50 -5.89 10.82 -12.54
N GLN A 51 -6.85 10.27 -13.30
CA GLN A 51 -6.63 9.77 -14.67
C GLN A 51 -5.47 8.78 -14.76
N GLY A 52 -5.45 7.82 -13.83
CA GLY A 52 -4.38 6.83 -13.73
C GLY A 52 -3.00 7.38 -13.35
N VAL A 53 -2.93 8.64 -12.90
CA VAL A 53 -1.70 9.25 -12.37
C VAL A 53 -1.79 9.33 -10.84
N ALA A 54 -0.83 8.74 -10.15
CA ALA A 54 -0.75 8.78 -8.69
C ALA A 54 -0.04 10.04 -8.18
N TYR A 55 -0.65 10.69 -7.19
CA TYR A 55 -0.11 11.86 -6.49
C TYR A 55 -0.01 11.61 -4.99
N GLN A 56 1.05 12.08 -4.35
CA GLN A 56 1.32 11.83 -2.94
C GLN A 56 0.61 12.85 -2.06
N ARG A 57 -0.47 12.44 -1.38
CA ARG A 57 -1.43 13.34 -0.72
C ARG A 57 -0.83 14.24 0.37
N PHE A 58 0.11 13.72 1.15
CA PHE A 58 0.65 14.41 2.34
C PHE A 58 2.01 15.09 2.11
N LYS A 59 2.44 15.22 0.85
CA LYS A 59 3.65 15.97 0.51
C LYS A 59 3.25 17.34 -0.05
N ALA A 60 4.05 18.37 0.26
CA ALA A 60 3.80 19.73 -0.20
C ALA A 60 3.68 19.76 -1.74
N GLY A 61 2.59 20.33 -2.25
CA GLY A 61 2.29 20.38 -3.68
C GLY A 61 1.77 19.07 -4.29
N SER A 62 1.45 18.06 -3.47
CA SER A 62 0.92 16.75 -3.91
C SER A 62 1.69 16.17 -5.10
N PRO A 63 3.02 15.99 -5.01
CA PRO A 63 3.84 15.60 -6.15
C PRO A 63 3.43 14.24 -6.69
N LYS A 64 3.55 14.08 -8.01
CA LYS A 64 3.40 12.79 -8.68
C LYS A 64 4.27 11.72 -8.02
N LEU A 65 3.76 10.51 -7.91
CA LEU A 65 4.51 9.37 -7.40
C LEU A 65 5.69 9.07 -8.33
N ASP A 66 6.89 9.08 -7.77
CA ASP A 66 8.08 8.54 -8.41
C ASP A 66 8.09 7.02 -8.24
N TRP A 67 7.88 6.33 -9.36
CA TRP A 67 7.84 4.87 -9.40
C TRP A 67 9.20 4.21 -9.22
N GLU A 68 10.28 4.86 -9.61
CA GLU A 68 11.65 4.35 -9.44
C GLU A 68 12.05 4.47 -7.97
N TRP A 69 11.70 5.59 -7.35
CA TRP A 69 11.82 5.74 -5.90
C TRP A 69 11.07 4.62 -5.18
N LEU A 70 9.79 4.37 -5.51
CA LEU A 70 9.00 3.32 -4.87
C LEU A 70 9.57 1.92 -5.10
N ALA A 71 10.10 1.65 -6.30
CA ALA A 71 10.78 0.40 -6.63
C ALA A 71 11.98 0.15 -5.70
N SER A 72 12.75 1.21 -5.42
CA SER A 72 13.89 1.11 -4.52
C SER A 72 13.48 1.15 -3.04
N ALA A 73 12.39 1.82 -2.69
CA ALA A 73 12.02 2.07 -1.29
C ALA A 73 11.58 0.81 -0.53
N GLY A 74 11.09 -0.20 -1.24
CA GLY A 74 10.68 -1.48 -0.67
C GLY A 74 11.82 -2.49 -0.54
N ASN A 75 11.71 -3.40 0.42
CA ASN A 75 12.63 -4.55 0.54
C ASN A 75 12.14 -5.82 -0.20
N GLY A 76 11.05 -5.72 -0.95
CA GLY A 76 10.45 -6.85 -1.67
C GLY A 76 9.53 -7.75 -0.82
N HIS A 77 9.63 -7.74 0.51
CA HIS A 77 8.80 -8.56 1.38
C HIS A 77 7.38 -8.00 1.56
N SER A 78 6.46 -8.81 2.09
CA SER A 78 5.18 -8.32 2.64
C SER A 78 5.44 -7.31 3.76
N PRO A 79 4.59 -6.30 3.92
CA PRO A 79 4.39 -5.69 5.23
C PRO A 79 4.21 -6.80 6.26
N ARG A 80 5.05 -6.86 7.29
CA ARG A 80 4.67 -7.68 8.45
C ARG A 80 3.43 -7.06 9.06
N ASP A 81 2.48 -7.90 9.45
CA ASP A 81 1.28 -7.44 10.11
C ASP A 81 1.64 -6.76 11.44
N PHE A 82 1.59 -5.44 11.43
CA PHE A 82 1.77 -4.64 12.64
C PHE A 82 0.69 -4.95 13.68
N MET A 83 -0.52 -5.33 13.23
CA MET A 83 -1.65 -5.64 14.11
C MET A 83 -1.52 -6.99 14.82
N SER A 84 -0.82 -7.98 14.25
CA SER A 84 -0.63 -9.28 14.91
C SER A 84 0.43 -9.25 16.01
N GLU A 85 1.35 -8.28 15.99
CA GLU A 85 2.47 -8.20 16.95
C GLU A 85 2.19 -7.26 18.13
N GLN A 86 1.30 -6.26 17.98
CA GLN A 86 0.99 -5.32 19.08
C GLN A 86 -0.25 -5.67 19.91
N PHE A 87 -1.13 -6.54 19.42
CA PHE A 87 -2.29 -7.03 20.17
C PHE A 87 -2.46 -8.54 20.01
N PRO A 88 -1.79 -9.38 20.82
CA PRO A 88 -2.08 -10.82 20.87
C PRO A 88 -3.46 -11.16 21.48
N LEU A 89 -4.30 -10.16 21.80
CA LEU A 89 -5.65 -10.35 22.31
C LEU A 89 -6.67 -10.00 21.23
N PHE A 90 -7.05 -10.99 20.41
CA PHE A 90 -8.44 -11.27 20.01
C PHE A 90 -8.49 -12.55 19.17
N GLN A 91 -7.72 -13.57 19.55
CA GLN A 91 -8.05 -14.94 19.18
C GLN A 91 -9.18 -15.38 20.12
N LEU A 92 -10.37 -14.81 19.91
CA LEU A 92 -11.59 -15.28 20.57
C LEU A 92 -11.81 -16.71 20.08
N SER A 93 -11.60 -17.62 21.02
CA SER A 93 -11.96 -19.03 21.00
C SER A 93 -13.30 -19.20 20.28
N LEU A 94 -13.24 -19.72 19.06
CA LEU A 94 -14.35 -20.33 18.36
C LEU A 94 -14.09 -21.84 18.38
N ASP A 95 -13.97 -22.37 19.59
CA ASP A 95 -14.20 -23.79 19.83
C ASP A 95 -15.66 -23.92 20.27
N SER A 96 -16.38 -24.71 19.47
CA SER A 96 -17.80 -25.05 19.61
C SER A 96 -18.06 -25.96 20.81
#